data_AF-A0A1X1L129-F1
#
_entry.id   AF-A0A1X1L129-F1
#
_cell.length_a   1.000
_cell.length_b   1.000
_cell.length_c   1.000
_cell.angle_alpha   90.00
_cell.angle_beta   90.00
_cell.angle_gamma   90.00
#
_symmetry.space_group_name_H-M   'P 1'
#
loop_
_entity.id
_entity.type
_entity.pdbx_description
1 polymer ?
#
loop_
_entity_poly.entity_id
_entity_poly.type
_entity_poly.pdbx_seq_one_letter_code
_entity_poly.pdbx_strand_id
1 'polypeptide(L)'
;VEEKAQAKEDAKAKADAAKQAIDNATTNDAVTQAKNAGVTSVSSVTPTPTAKPAAKQAIDDALKVKNDAIDANNDLTAEEKAKAKEDAKAKADAAKQAIDNATTNDAVEQAKNDGATSVDSVTPTPVAKPAGKQAIDDALKAKNDEIDANNDLTDEEKTAAKADAKAKADAAKQAIDNATTNDVVEQAKNDGATSVSSVTPTPTAKPAAKQAIDDALKAKNDAIDANNDLTDEEKTAAKADAKVKADAAKKAIDNATTNAGVDQAKADGTTEVTNVTPTPVAKPAAKKAIDDALKAKNDAIDANNDLTAEEKTKAKEDAKAKADAAKQAIDNATTNDAVEQAKNGGATSISSVTPTPTAKPAAKQAIDDALKVKNDAIDANNDLTAEEKAAAKQEAQAKATAAKQAIDNATTNDAVTQAKNAGVTSVDSVTPTPTAKPAAKQVIDDSLKAKNDAIDANNDLTAE
;
A
#
# COMPACT_ATOMS: atom_id res chain seq x y z
N VAL A 1 59.76 -55.18 -59.96
CA VAL A 1 59.74 -56.52 -60.64
C VAL A 1 60.94 -57.37 -60.19
N GLU A 2 61.71 -56.87 -59.22
CA GLU A 2 63.05 -57.35 -58.89
C GLU A 2 63.11 -58.68 -58.16
N GLU A 3 62.35 -58.97 -57.11
CA GLU A 3 62.71 -60.10 -56.21
C GLU A 3 62.74 -61.47 -56.92
N LYS A 4 61.74 -61.74 -57.77
CA LYS A 4 61.67 -62.96 -58.58
C LYS A 4 62.66 -62.94 -59.75
N ALA A 5 62.92 -61.76 -60.33
CA ALA A 5 63.90 -61.61 -61.41
C ALA A 5 65.33 -61.81 -60.87
N GLN A 6 65.66 -61.18 -59.74
CA GLN A 6 66.91 -61.28 -59.00
C GLN A 6 67.19 -62.70 -58.53
N ALA A 7 66.18 -63.40 -58.00
CA ALA A 7 66.34 -64.81 -57.63
C ALA A 7 66.55 -65.72 -58.84
N LYS A 8 65.87 -65.44 -59.97
CA LYS A 8 66.15 -66.15 -61.24
C LYS A 8 67.53 -65.83 -61.78
N GLU A 9 68.00 -64.60 -61.63
CA GLU A 9 69.34 -64.16 -62.04
C GLU A 9 70.43 -64.76 -61.17
N ASP A 10 70.27 -64.81 -59.84
CA ASP A 10 71.19 -65.51 -58.92
C ASP A 10 71.21 -67.01 -59.20
N ALA A 11 70.03 -67.64 -59.39
CA ALA A 11 69.95 -69.03 -59.80
C ALA A 11 70.63 -69.28 -61.16
N LYS A 12 70.46 -68.36 -62.11
CA LYS A 12 71.14 -68.42 -63.41
C LYS A 12 72.64 -68.24 -63.28
N ALA A 13 73.12 -67.28 -62.49
CA ALA A 13 74.53 -67.04 -62.25
C ALA A 13 75.20 -68.24 -61.57
N LYS A 14 74.55 -68.83 -60.55
CA LYS A 14 75.01 -70.08 -59.90
C LYS A 14 74.99 -71.27 -60.85
N ALA A 15 73.99 -71.37 -61.73
CA ALA A 15 73.92 -72.42 -62.74
C ALA A 15 75.03 -72.25 -63.80
N ASP A 16 75.32 -71.02 -64.22
CA ASP A 16 76.36 -70.74 -65.21
C ASP A 16 77.77 -70.95 -64.60
N ALA A 17 77.99 -70.58 -63.33
CA ALA A 17 79.21 -70.89 -62.59
C ALA A 17 79.42 -72.41 -62.40
N ALA A 18 78.34 -73.16 -62.13
CA ALA A 18 78.39 -74.61 -62.04
C ALA A 18 78.77 -75.28 -63.38
N LYS A 19 78.25 -74.78 -64.51
CA LYS A 19 78.63 -75.27 -65.84
C LYS A 19 80.11 -75.02 -66.12
N GLN A 20 80.62 -73.82 -65.83
CA GLN A 20 82.05 -73.52 -65.96
C GLN A 20 82.93 -74.43 -65.10
N ALA A 21 82.52 -74.75 -63.86
CA ALA A 21 83.26 -75.67 -63.00
C ALA A 21 83.30 -77.10 -63.54
N ILE A 22 82.24 -77.55 -64.22
CA ILE A 22 82.20 -78.84 -64.91
C ILE A 22 83.13 -78.83 -66.14
N ASP A 23 83.09 -77.77 -66.95
CA ASP A 23 83.95 -77.62 -68.14
C ASP A 23 85.45 -77.62 -67.78
N ASN A 24 85.80 -77.11 -66.59
CA ASN A 24 87.18 -77.07 -66.08
C ASN A 24 87.65 -78.35 -65.37
N ALA A 25 86.78 -79.35 -65.19
CA ALA A 25 87.12 -80.59 -64.48
C ALA A 25 87.85 -81.60 -65.39
N THR A 26 88.98 -82.17 -64.93
CA THR A 26 89.83 -83.07 -65.73
C THR A 26 89.69 -84.55 -65.38
N THR A 27 88.85 -84.91 -64.40
CA THR A 27 88.57 -86.30 -63.99
C THR A 27 87.07 -86.54 -63.78
N ASN A 28 86.62 -87.78 -63.94
CA ASN A 28 85.21 -88.17 -63.74
C ASN A 28 84.72 -87.87 -62.30
N ASP A 29 85.58 -88.01 -61.31
CA ASP A 29 85.26 -87.68 -59.91
C ASP A 29 85.11 -86.17 -59.71
N ALA A 30 85.96 -85.35 -60.35
CA ALA A 30 85.86 -83.89 -60.31
C ALA A 30 84.59 -83.39 -61.01
N VAL A 31 84.20 -83.99 -62.15
CA VAL A 31 82.92 -83.71 -62.83
C VAL A 31 81.73 -84.03 -61.91
N THR A 32 81.78 -85.18 -61.21
CA THR A 32 80.71 -85.61 -60.30
C THR A 32 80.59 -84.67 -59.09
N GLN A 33 81.72 -84.24 -58.51
CA GLN A 33 81.72 -83.24 -57.43
C GLN A 33 81.21 -81.88 -57.90
N ALA A 34 81.67 -81.37 -59.06
CA ALA A 34 81.23 -80.09 -59.61
C ALA A 34 79.72 -80.08 -59.92
N LYS A 35 79.18 -81.19 -60.47
CA LYS A 35 77.75 -81.39 -60.67
C LYS A 35 76.97 -81.33 -59.36
N ASN A 36 77.38 -82.09 -58.35
CA ASN A 36 76.68 -82.15 -57.06
C ASN A 36 76.74 -80.79 -56.32
N ALA A 37 77.89 -80.13 -56.34
CA ALA A 37 78.06 -78.78 -55.79
C ALA A 37 77.21 -77.74 -56.53
N GLY A 38 77.14 -77.82 -57.86
CA GLY A 38 76.32 -76.95 -58.71
C GLY A 38 74.82 -77.11 -58.46
N VAL A 39 74.31 -78.35 -58.39
CA VAL A 39 72.92 -78.64 -58.04
C VAL A 39 72.59 -78.08 -56.65
N THR A 40 73.47 -78.31 -55.67
CA THR A 40 73.31 -77.78 -54.31
C THR A 40 73.27 -76.25 -54.31
N SER A 41 74.20 -75.60 -55.02
CA SER A 41 74.30 -74.14 -55.14
C SER A 41 73.04 -73.51 -55.77
N VAL A 42 72.56 -74.04 -56.90
CA VAL A 42 71.33 -73.54 -57.53
C VAL A 42 70.11 -73.78 -56.65
N SER A 43 70.00 -74.96 -56.02
CA SER A 43 68.89 -75.28 -55.11
C SER A 43 68.90 -74.45 -53.82
N SER A 44 70.05 -73.86 -53.45
CA SER A 44 70.18 -72.95 -52.31
C SER A 44 69.60 -71.56 -52.56
N VAL A 45 69.17 -71.24 -53.79
CA VAL A 45 68.55 -69.95 -54.09
C VAL A 45 67.13 -69.92 -53.54
N THR A 46 67.00 -69.34 -52.36
CA THR A 46 65.73 -69.07 -51.71
C THR A 46 65.44 -67.58 -51.76
N PRO A 47 64.44 -67.11 -52.55
CA PRO A 47 64.04 -65.71 -52.50
C PRO A 47 63.43 -65.37 -51.15
N THR A 48 63.87 -64.27 -50.53
CA THR A 48 63.25 -63.69 -49.34
C THR A 48 62.34 -62.54 -49.77
N PRO A 49 61.01 -62.62 -49.59
CA PRO A 49 60.12 -61.51 -49.90
C PRO A 49 60.31 -60.38 -48.87
N THR A 50 60.59 -59.17 -49.35
CA THR A 50 60.84 -57.99 -48.50
C THR A 50 59.83 -56.87 -48.76
N ALA A 51 59.39 -56.69 -50.00
CA ALA A 51 58.48 -55.60 -50.37
C ALA A 51 57.09 -55.69 -49.72
N LYS A 52 56.41 -56.84 -49.80
CA LYS A 52 55.05 -57.00 -49.25
C LYS A 52 55.01 -56.98 -47.72
N PRO A 53 55.90 -57.66 -46.97
CA PRO A 53 55.95 -57.55 -45.51
C PRO A 53 56.19 -56.12 -45.03
N ALA A 54 57.13 -55.39 -45.65
CA ALA A 54 57.40 -54.00 -45.31
C ALA A 54 56.20 -53.08 -45.59
N ALA A 55 55.52 -53.27 -46.72
CA ALA A 55 54.31 -52.51 -47.04
C ALA A 55 53.17 -52.78 -46.04
N LYS A 56 52.96 -54.03 -45.64
CA LYS A 56 51.96 -54.39 -44.61
C LYS A 56 52.29 -53.79 -43.24
N GLN A 57 53.57 -53.80 -42.84
CA GLN A 57 54.02 -53.15 -41.61
C GLN A 57 53.73 -51.65 -41.65
N ALA A 58 53.99 -50.97 -42.77
CA ALA A 58 53.66 -49.55 -42.93
C ALA A 58 52.16 -49.26 -42.77
N ILE A 59 51.28 -50.16 -43.24
CA ILE A 59 49.83 -50.06 -43.01
C ILE A 59 49.48 -50.26 -41.53
N ASP A 60 50.12 -51.21 -40.85
CA ASP A 60 49.94 -51.43 -39.41
C ASP A 60 50.39 -50.22 -38.58
N ASP A 61 51.51 -49.61 -38.93
CA ASP A 61 52.02 -48.40 -38.28
C ASP A 61 51.06 -47.22 -38.52
N ALA A 62 50.56 -47.05 -39.75
CA ALA A 62 49.56 -46.02 -40.08
C ALA A 62 48.24 -46.24 -39.30
N LEU A 63 47.75 -47.48 -39.21
CA LEU A 63 46.57 -47.83 -38.42
C LEU A 63 46.80 -47.54 -36.94
N LYS A 64 47.98 -47.86 -36.40
CA LYS A 64 48.33 -47.55 -35.01
C LYS A 64 48.30 -46.05 -34.75
N VAL A 65 48.97 -45.26 -35.60
CA VAL A 65 48.96 -43.78 -35.50
C VAL A 65 47.52 -43.26 -35.54
N LYS A 66 46.68 -43.81 -36.43
CA LYS A 66 45.28 -43.40 -36.54
C LYS A 66 44.47 -43.73 -35.29
N ASN A 67 44.63 -44.94 -34.75
CA ASN A 67 43.94 -45.35 -33.52
C ASN A 67 44.37 -44.51 -32.32
N ASP A 68 45.67 -44.20 -32.20
CA ASP A 68 46.19 -43.32 -31.14
C ASP A 68 45.58 -41.91 -31.25
N ALA A 69 45.43 -41.37 -32.47
CA ALA A 69 44.76 -40.09 -32.70
C ALA A 69 43.26 -40.11 -32.35
N ILE A 70 42.56 -41.21 -32.66
CA ILE A 70 41.14 -41.41 -32.26
C ILE A 70 41.02 -41.48 -30.73
N ASP A 71 41.94 -42.18 -30.07
CA ASP A 71 41.94 -42.31 -28.61
C ASP A 71 42.20 -40.99 -27.88
N ALA A 72 43.08 -40.15 -28.44
CA ALA A 72 43.38 -38.83 -27.90
C ALA A 72 42.24 -37.81 -28.06
N ASN A 73 41.24 -38.08 -28.91
CA ASN A 73 40.10 -37.20 -29.09
C ASN A 73 39.11 -37.36 -27.91
N ASN A 74 39.11 -36.39 -26.98
CA ASN A 74 38.25 -36.39 -25.80
C ASN A 74 36.79 -35.99 -26.07
N ASP A 75 36.50 -35.46 -27.26
CA ASP A 75 35.13 -35.12 -27.63
C ASP A 75 34.33 -36.37 -28.02
N LEU A 76 35.01 -37.44 -28.43
CA LEU A 76 34.39 -38.72 -28.77
C LEU A 76 34.09 -39.56 -27.52
N THR A 77 32.94 -40.20 -27.52
CA THR A 77 32.61 -41.26 -26.56
C THR A 77 33.29 -42.58 -26.92
N ALA A 78 33.30 -43.54 -25.99
CA ALA A 78 33.84 -44.87 -26.22
C ALA A 78 33.20 -45.57 -27.44
N GLU A 79 31.90 -45.41 -27.63
CA GLU A 79 31.16 -45.97 -28.76
C GLU A 79 31.57 -45.33 -30.09
N GLU A 80 31.72 -44.00 -30.12
CA GLU A 80 32.15 -43.27 -31.32
C GLU A 80 33.61 -43.61 -31.68
N LYS A 81 34.49 -43.74 -30.68
CA LYS A 81 35.87 -44.22 -30.87
C LYS A 81 35.90 -45.64 -31.43
N ALA A 82 35.11 -46.56 -30.87
CA ALA A 82 35.05 -47.94 -31.34
C ALA A 82 34.65 -48.02 -32.82
N LYS A 83 33.60 -47.28 -33.22
CA LYS A 83 33.15 -47.21 -34.62
C LYS A 83 34.20 -46.62 -35.55
N ALA A 84 34.92 -45.59 -35.12
CA ALA A 84 36.00 -44.98 -35.90
C ALA A 84 37.19 -45.93 -36.10
N LYS A 85 37.56 -46.68 -35.06
CA LYS A 85 38.62 -47.68 -35.13
C LYS A 85 38.24 -48.87 -36.02
N GLU A 86 36.97 -49.27 -36.00
CA GLU A 86 36.45 -50.31 -36.90
C GLU A 86 36.57 -49.88 -38.38
N ASP A 87 36.19 -48.64 -38.69
CA ASP A 87 36.36 -48.08 -40.05
C ASP A 87 37.83 -47.98 -40.47
N ALA A 88 38.71 -47.49 -39.59
CA ALA A 88 40.16 -47.45 -39.85
C ALA A 88 40.74 -48.85 -40.07
N LYS A 89 40.32 -49.83 -39.26
CA LYS A 89 40.72 -51.23 -39.43
C LYS A 89 40.22 -51.81 -40.74
N ALA A 90 38.98 -51.55 -41.14
CA ALA A 90 38.43 -52.04 -42.40
C ALA A 90 39.24 -51.50 -43.61
N LYS A 91 39.62 -50.22 -43.57
CA LYS A 91 40.49 -49.60 -44.60
C LYS A 91 41.89 -50.20 -44.62
N ALA A 92 42.48 -50.45 -43.44
CA ALA A 92 43.78 -51.11 -43.33
C ALA A 92 43.74 -52.55 -43.88
N ASP A 93 42.69 -53.31 -43.55
CA ASP A 93 42.52 -54.68 -44.05
C ASP A 93 42.33 -54.70 -45.58
N ALA A 94 41.60 -53.74 -46.15
CA ALA A 94 41.46 -53.58 -47.60
C ALA A 94 42.81 -53.23 -48.28
N ALA A 95 43.61 -52.36 -47.67
CA ALA A 95 44.96 -52.04 -48.16
C ALA A 95 45.89 -53.26 -48.16
N LYS A 96 45.86 -54.08 -47.10
CA LYS A 96 46.64 -55.32 -47.02
C LYS A 96 46.25 -56.33 -48.10
N GLN A 97 44.95 -56.43 -48.41
CA GLN A 97 44.46 -57.26 -49.52
C GLN A 97 44.97 -56.74 -50.88
N ALA A 98 44.98 -55.42 -51.09
CA ALA A 98 45.53 -54.82 -52.31
C ALA A 98 47.05 -55.11 -52.46
N ILE A 99 47.81 -55.02 -51.37
CA ILE A 99 49.24 -55.39 -51.32
C ILE A 99 49.43 -56.88 -51.66
N ASP A 100 48.58 -57.76 -51.13
CA ASP A 100 48.64 -59.20 -51.45
C ASP A 100 48.37 -59.48 -52.92
N ASN A 101 47.43 -58.75 -53.53
CA ASN A 101 47.07 -58.89 -54.94
C ASN A 101 48.09 -58.25 -55.91
N ALA A 102 48.95 -57.34 -55.43
CA ALA A 102 49.96 -56.69 -56.27
C ALA A 102 51.01 -57.68 -56.80
N THR A 103 51.33 -57.58 -58.09
CA THR A 103 52.25 -58.49 -58.80
C THR A 103 53.63 -57.87 -59.09
N THR A 104 53.80 -56.58 -58.80
CA THR A 104 55.04 -55.81 -59.00
C THR A 104 55.33 -54.94 -57.78
N ASN A 105 56.60 -54.62 -57.52
CA ASN A 105 57.00 -53.73 -56.42
C ASN A 105 56.35 -52.34 -56.53
N ASP A 106 56.24 -51.76 -57.71
CA ASP A 106 55.59 -50.46 -57.91
C ASP A 106 54.12 -50.51 -57.52
N ALA A 107 53.41 -51.57 -57.91
CA ALA A 107 52.02 -51.78 -57.47
C ALA A 107 51.90 -52.03 -55.97
N VAL A 108 52.88 -52.68 -55.33
CA VAL A 108 52.94 -52.83 -53.86
C VAL A 108 53.12 -51.46 -53.20
N GLU A 109 54.03 -50.63 -53.71
CA GLU A 109 54.30 -49.29 -53.19
C GLU A 109 53.10 -48.36 -53.38
N GLN A 110 52.44 -48.42 -54.54
CA GLN A 110 51.20 -47.69 -54.80
C GLN A 110 50.09 -48.13 -53.83
N ALA A 111 49.85 -49.44 -53.68
CA ALA A 111 48.85 -49.96 -52.74
C ALA A 111 49.16 -49.60 -51.27
N LYS A 112 50.44 -49.56 -50.90
CA LYS A 112 50.91 -49.07 -49.58
C LYS A 112 50.51 -47.61 -49.37
N ASN A 113 50.85 -46.75 -50.33
CA ASN A 113 50.63 -45.31 -50.23
C ASN A 113 49.13 -44.98 -50.23
N ASP A 114 48.36 -45.56 -51.16
CA ASP A 114 46.91 -45.39 -51.23
C ASP A 114 46.22 -45.91 -49.96
N GLY A 115 46.68 -47.07 -49.46
CA GLY A 115 46.18 -47.67 -48.23
C GLY A 115 46.46 -46.80 -46.99
N ALA A 116 47.67 -46.28 -46.87
CA ALA A 116 48.05 -45.38 -45.78
C ALA A 116 47.22 -44.08 -45.81
N THR A 117 47.03 -43.48 -47.00
CA THR A 117 46.16 -42.31 -47.18
C THR A 117 44.71 -42.61 -46.83
N SER A 118 44.20 -43.79 -47.21
CA SER A 118 42.83 -44.20 -46.89
C SER A 118 42.63 -44.37 -45.37
N VAL A 119 43.55 -45.04 -44.68
CA VAL A 119 43.51 -45.16 -43.20
C VAL A 119 43.57 -43.78 -42.55
N ASP A 120 44.46 -42.91 -43.01
CA ASP A 120 44.60 -41.55 -42.50
C ASP A 120 43.32 -40.71 -42.67
N SER A 121 42.55 -40.95 -43.74
CA SER A 121 41.33 -40.21 -44.06
C SER A 121 40.16 -40.46 -43.10
N VAL A 122 40.29 -41.33 -42.10
CA VAL A 122 39.23 -41.58 -41.11
C VAL A 122 39.08 -40.39 -40.17
N THR A 123 38.01 -39.62 -40.28
CA THR A 123 37.77 -38.44 -39.45
C THR A 123 36.44 -38.57 -38.71
N PRO A 124 36.42 -39.16 -37.50
CA PRO A 124 35.19 -39.24 -36.72
C PRO A 124 34.71 -37.86 -36.28
N THR A 125 33.40 -37.65 -36.34
CA THR A 125 32.74 -36.43 -35.85
C THR A 125 32.01 -36.74 -34.54
N PRO A 126 32.30 -36.04 -33.43
CA PRO A 126 31.55 -36.19 -32.19
C PRO A 126 30.07 -35.81 -32.37
N VAL A 127 29.17 -36.62 -31.81
CA VAL A 127 27.72 -36.39 -31.89
C VAL A 127 27.11 -36.29 -30.49
N ALA A 128 27.46 -37.21 -29.59
CA ALA A 128 26.81 -37.32 -28.28
C ALA A 128 27.02 -36.06 -27.40
N LYS A 129 28.28 -35.66 -27.16
CA LYS A 129 28.58 -34.50 -26.30
C LYS A 129 28.04 -33.18 -26.86
N PRO A 130 28.22 -32.85 -28.17
CA PRO A 130 27.62 -31.65 -28.74
C PRO A 130 26.09 -31.60 -28.60
N ALA A 131 25.40 -32.72 -28.87
CA ALA A 131 23.94 -32.80 -28.71
C ALA A 131 23.50 -32.62 -27.25
N GLY A 132 24.23 -33.22 -26.30
CA GLY A 132 23.98 -33.03 -24.87
C GLY A 132 24.12 -31.56 -24.44
N LYS A 133 25.19 -30.88 -24.87
CA LYS A 133 25.42 -29.46 -24.55
C LYS A 133 24.35 -28.55 -25.15
N GLN A 134 23.92 -28.83 -26.38
CA GLN A 134 22.83 -28.09 -27.03
C GLN A 134 21.53 -28.20 -26.22
N ALA A 135 21.19 -29.39 -25.74
CA ALA A 135 19.98 -29.58 -24.91
C ALA A 135 20.06 -28.80 -23.58
N ILE A 136 21.25 -28.65 -22.98
CA ILE A 136 21.44 -27.79 -21.81
C ILE A 136 21.26 -26.31 -22.14
N ASP A 137 21.75 -25.87 -23.30
CA ASP A 137 21.54 -24.49 -23.77
C ASP A 137 20.07 -24.18 -24.04
N ASP A 138 19.34 -25.12 -24.64
CA ASP A 138 17.90 -24.99 -24.88
C ASP A 138 17.11 -24.94 -23.56
N ALA A 139 17.48 -25.78 -22.58
CA ALA A 139 16.87 -25.77 -21.25
C ALA A 139 17.16 -24.45 -20.49
N LEU A 140 18.39 -23.95 -20.56
CA LEU A 140 18.75 -22.65 -19.96
C LEU A 140 18.00 -21.50 -20.62
N LYS A 141 17.88 -21.51 -21.96
CA LYS A 141 17.11 -20.50 -22.67
C LYS A 141 15.65 -20.51 -22.22
N ALA A 142 15.02 -21.69 -22.19
CA ALA A 142 13.63 -21.82 -21.74
C ALA A 142 13.43 -21.33 -20.30
N LYS A 143 14.36 -21.65 -19.39
CA LYS A 143 14.31 -21.18 -18.00
C LYS A 143 14.47 -19.66 -17.89
N ASN A 144 15.37 -19.07 -18.67
CA ASN A 144 15.55 -17.62 -18.71
C ASN A 144 14.30 -16.91 -19.25
N ASP A 145 13.67 -17.46 -20.30
CA ASP A 145 12.43 -16.91 -20.87
C ASP A 145 11.29 -16.97 -19.83
N GLU A 146 11.18 -18.04 -19.04
CA GLU A 146 10.22 -18.16 -17.93
C GLU A 146 10.48 -17.11 -16.82
N ILE A 147 11.74 -16.92 -16.43
CA ILE A 147 12.14 -15.90 -15.44
C ILE A 147 11.82 -14.48 -15.95
N ASP A 148 12.05 -14.23 -17.24
CA ASP A 148 11.76 -12.92 -17.86
C ASP A 148 10.27 -12.61 -17.91
N ALA A 149 9.44 -13.63 -18.17
CA ALA A 149 7.99 -13.50 -18.20
C ALA A 149 7.36 -13.29 -16.82
N ASN A 150 8.09 -13.57 -15.72
CA ASN A 150 7.58 -13.35 -14.37
C ASN A 150 7.63 -11.86 -14.00
N ASN A 151 6.46 -11.20 -14.05
CA ASN A 151 6.31 -9.77 -13.75
C ASN A 151 6.28 -9.44 -12.25
N ASP A 152 6.21 -10.45 -11.38
CA ASP A 152 6.26 -10.21 -9.93
C ASP A 152 7.70 -9.96 -9.46
N LEU A 153 8.70 -10.46 -10.20
CA LEU A 153 10.12 -10.25 -9.93
C LEU A 153 10.58 -8.88 -10.39
N THR A 154 11.51 -8.30 -9.63
CA THR A 154 12.30 -7.17 -10.09
C THR A 154 13.47 -7.61 -10.99
N ASP A 155 14.07 -6.67 -11.71
CA ASP A 155 15.22 -6.90 -12.59
C ASP A 155 16.41 -7.47 -11.81
N GLU A 156 16.61 -7.05 -10.56
CA GLU A 156 17.63 -7.60 -9.67
C GLU A 156 17.34 -9.06 -9.28
N GLU A 157 16.10 -9.38 -8.93
CA GLU A 157 15.68 -10.76 -8.61
C GLU A 157 15.79 -11.68 -9.84
N LYS A 158 15.40 -11.19 -11.03
CA LYS A 158 15.59 -11.90 -12.31
C LYS A 158 17.06 -12.16 -12.59
N THR A 159 17.92 -11.16 -12.41
CA THR A 159 19.36 -11.27 -12.64
C THR A 159 19.98 -12.35 -11.75
N ALA A 160 19.63 -12.37 -10.45
CA ALA A 160 20.10 -13.40 -9.53
C ALA A 160 19.62 -14.80 -9.94
N ALA A 161 18.35 -14.94 -10.33
CA ALA A 161 17.78 -16.22 -10.77
C ALA A 161 18.45 -16.76 -12.05
N LYS A 162 18.69 -15.89 -13.03
CA LYS A 162 19.40 -16.26 -14.27
C LYS A 162 20.85 -16.67 -14.01
N ALA A 163 21.53 -15.99 -13.07
CA ALA A 163 22.88 -16.36 -12.68
C ALA A 163 22.92 -17.76 -12.05
N ASP A 164 21.95 -18.10 -11.21
CA ASP A 164 21.81 -19.44 -10.62
C ASP A 164 21.52 -20.52 -11.69
N ALA A 165 20.60 -20.24 -12.62
CA ALA A 165 20.31 -21.14 -13.74
C ALA A 165 21.54 -21.35 -14.64
N LYS A 166 22.30 -20.28 -14.93
CA LYS A 166 23.53 -20.33 -15.71
C LYS A 166 24.61 -21.17 -15.02
N ALA A 167 24.78 -21.04 -13.71
CA ALA A 167 25.74 -21.82 -12.94
C ALA A 167 25.41 -23.32 -13.00
N LYS A 168 24.13 -23.69 -12.91
CA LYS A 168 23.67 -25.08 -13.07
C LYS A 168 23.90 -25.62 -14.48
N ALA A 169 23.65 -24.81 -15.51
CA ALA A 169 23.92 -25.17 -16.90
C ALA A 169 25.42 -25.40 -17.14
N ASP A 170 26.28 -24.53 -16.60
CA ASP A 170 27.74 -24.69 -16.72
C ASP A 170 28.24 -25.95 -16.02
N ALA A 171 27.71 -26.28 -14.85
CA ALA A 171 28.02 -27.52 -14.15
C ALA A 171 27.59 -28.76 -14.96
N ALA A 172 26.42 -28.73 -15.60
CA ALA A 172 25.95 -29.80 -16.47
C ALA A 172 26.83 -30.00 -17.71
N LYS A 173 27.26 -28.90 -18.35
CA LYS A 173 28.18 -28.96 -19.50
C LYS A 173 29.54 -29.57 -19.12
N GLN A 174 30.05 -29.25 -17.94
CA GLN A 174 31.27 -29.88 -17.40
C GLN A 174 31.07 -31.38 -17.16
N ALA A 175 29.91 -31.80 -16.65
CA ALA A 175 29.61 -33.23 -16.49
C ALA A 175 29.56 -33.97 -17.84
N ILE A 176 29.00 -33.35 -18.88
CA ILE A 176 28.99 -33.88 -20.25
C ILE A 176 30.41 -33.96 -20.83
N ASP A 177 31.26 -32.96 -20.59
CA ASP A 177 32.65 -32.98 -21.01
C ASP A 177 33.44 -34.13 -20.39
N ASN A 178 33.17 -34.44 -19.12
CA ASN A 178 33.80 -35.52 -18.38
C ASN A 178 33.22 -36.91 -18.69
N ALA A 179 32.07 -36.99 -19.37
CA ALA A 179 31.44 -38.26 -19.71
C ALA A 179 32.24 -39.04 -20.75
N THR A 180 32.35 -40.36 -20.57
CA THR A 180 33.15 -41.24 -21.45
C THR A 180 32.32 -42.12 -22.36
N THR A 181 31.03 -42.31 -22.09
CA THR A 181 30.10 -43.14 -22.88
C THR A 181 28.85 -42.35 -23.25
N ASN A 182 28.13 -42.79 -24.27
CA ASN A 182 26.85 -42.18 -24.66
C ASN A 182 25.83 -42.16 -23.52
N ASP A 183 25.74 -43.23 -22.73
CA ASP A 183 24.77 -43.33 -21.62
C ASP A 183 25.09 -42.31 -20.51
N VAL A 184 26.36 -42.10 -20.19
CA VAL A 184 26.76 -41.10 -19.18
C VAL A 184 26.53 -39.67 -19.70
N VAL A 185 26.72 -39.42 -21.00
CA VAL A 185 26.35 -38.14 -21.63
C VAL A 185 24.85 -37.90 -21.51
N GLU A 186 24.02 -38.90 -21.83
CA GLU A 186 22.56 -38.80 -21.76
C GLU A 186 22.07 -38.58 -20.32
N GLN A 187 22.66 -39.27 -19.34
CA GLN A 187 22.35 -39.07 -17.93
C GLN A 187 22.72 -37.64 -17.49
N ALA A 188 23.95 -37.17 -17.79
CA ALA A 188 24.39 -35.82 -17.45
C ALA A 188 23.52 -34.73 -18.11
N LYS A 189 23.07 -34.98 -19.36
CA LYS A 189 22.10 -34.11 -20.06
C LYS A 189 20.79 -34.01 -19.29
N ASN A 190 20.20 -35.15 -18.92
CA ASN A 190 18.89 -35.19 -18.27
C ASN A 190 18.92 -34.61 -16.85
N ASP A 191 19.96 -34.93 -16.06
CA ASP A 191 20.16 -34.38 -14.73
C ASP A 191 20.41 -32.86 -14.79
N GLY A 192 21.24 -32.43 -15.75
CA GLY A 192 21.53 -31.02 -15.98
C GLY A 192 20.30 -30.21 -16.37
N ALA A 193 19.51 -30.71 -17.33
CA ALA A 193 18.27 -30.07 -17.75
C ALA A 193 17.27 -29.96 -16.58
N THR A 194 17.14 -31.03 -15.78
CA THR A 194 16.30 -31.03 -14.57
C THR A 194 16.77 -29.98 -13.57
N SER A 195 18.07 -29.93 -13.28
CA SER A 195 18.65 -28.95 -12.35
C SER A 195 18.42 -27.51 -12.80
N VAL A 196 18.65 -27.21 -14.09
CA VAL A 196 18.36 -25.88 -14.65
C VAL A 196 16.87 -25.53 -14.53
N SER A 197 15.98 -26.46 -14.86
CA SER A 197 14.53 -26.24 -14.80
C SER A 197 14.00 -25.99 -13.37
N SER A 198 14.68 -26.54 -12.36
CA SER A 198 14.26 -26.43 -10.96
C SER A 198 14.55 -25.07 -10.31
N VAL A 199 15.16 -24.12 -11.05
CA VAL A 199 15.37 -22.77 -10.54
C VAL A 199 14.03 -22.05 -10.45
N THR A 200 13.58 -21.76 -9.23
CA THR A 200 12.29 -21.09 -8.96
C THR A 200 12.53 -19.86 -8.08
N PRO A 201 12.70 -18.66 -8.66
CA PRO A 201 12.84 -17.43 -7.88
C PRO A 201 11.53 -17.06 -7.18
N THR A 202 11.65 -16.57 -5.94
CA THR A 202 10.52 -16.07 -5.15
C THR A 202 10.57 -14.54 -5.11
N PRO A 203 9.53 -13.84 -5.56
CA PRO A 203 9.44 -12.38 -5.44
C PRO A 203 9.38 -11.94 -3.97
N THR A 204 10.17 -10.93 -3.61
CA THR A 204 10.23 -10.40 -2.24
C THR A 204 9.97 -8.90 -2.17
N ALA A 205 10.48 -8.13 -3.13
CA ALA A 205 10.37 -6.67 -3.11
C ALA A 205 8.92 -6.17 -3.24
N LYS A 206 8.21 -6.57 -4.29
CA LYS A 206 6.82 -6.12 -4.53
C LYS A 206 5.84 -6.56 -3.43
N PRO A 207 5.85 -7.82 -2.96
CA PRO A 207 4.96 -8.24 -1.86
C PRO A 207 5.20 -7.44 -0.57
N ALA A 208 6.46 -7.24 -0.17
CA ALA A 208 6.79 -6.47 1.03
C ALA A 208 6.35 -5.01 0.93
N ALA A 209 6.50 -4.39 -0.24
CA ALA A 209 6.03 -3.03 -0.50
C ALA A 209 4.49 -2.92 -0.42
N LYS A 210 3.75 -3.86 -1.01
CA LYS A 210 2.27 -3.89 -0.92
C LYS A 210 1.78 -4.05 0.51
N GLN A 211 2.44 -4.89 1.31
CA GLN A 211 2.12 -5.04 2.73
C GLN A 211 2.27 -3.72 3.49
N ALA A 212 3.34 -2.95 3.22
CA ALA A 212 3.52 -1.65 3.85
C ALA A 212 2.43 -0.63 3.48
N ILE A 213 1.88 -0.70 2.26
CA ILE A 213 0.72 0.11 1.85
C ILE A 213 -0.53 -0.32 2.61
N ASP A 214 -0.76 -1.62 2.78
CA ASP A 214 -1.89 -2.14 3.57
C ASP A 214 -1.82 -1.73 5.04
N ASP A 215 -0.63 -1.79 5.64
CA ASP A 215 -0.41 -1.36 7.01
C ASP A 215 -0.66 0.15 7.18
N ALA A 216 -0.18 0.97 6.23
CA ALA A 216 -0.44 2.42 6.21
C ALA A 216 -1.93 2.74 6.05
N LEU A 217 -2.64 2.03 5.16
CA LEU A 217 -4.08 2.19 4.97
C LEU A 217 -4.85 1.80 6.23
N LYS A 218 -4.48 0.70 6.88
CA LYS A 218 -5.09 0.26 8.12
C LYS A 218 -4.91 1.32 9.21
N ALA A 219 -3.68 1.78 9.44
CA ALA A 219 -3.38 2.81 10.43
C ALA A 219 -4.16 4.10 10.14
N LYS A 220 -4.32 4.45 8.86
CA LYS A 220 -5.09 5.63 8.47
C LYS A 220 -6.58 5.49 8.74
N ASN A 221 -7.16 4.34 8.43
CA ASN A 221 -8.57 4.04 8.72
C ASN A 221 -8.83 4.06 10.23
N ASP A 222 -7.92 3.50 11.03
CA ASP A 222 -8.02 3.52 12.50
C ASP A 222 -8.01 4.98 13.03
N ALA A 223 -7.15 5.85 12.47
CA ALA A 223 -7.11 7.27 12.83
C ALA A 223 -8.39 8.04 12.42
N ILE A 224 -8.98 7.70 11.26
CA ILE A 224 -10.27 8.27 10.82
C ILE A 224 -11.40 7.82 11.75
N ASP A 225 -11.41 6.55 12.15
CA ASP A 225 -12.42 6.00 13.07
C ASP A 225 -12.38 6.64 14.45
N ALA A 226 -11.18 6.90 14.96
CA ALA A 226 -10.96 7.56 16.24
C ALA A 226 -11.36 9.05 16.26
N ASN A 227 -11.56 9.68 15.09
CA ASN A 227 -11.96 11.08 15.01
C ASN A 227 -13.47 11.23 15.27
N ASN A 228 -13.82 11.64 16.50
CA ASN A 228 -15.21 11.82 16.93
C ASN A 228 -15.87 13.11 16.42
N ASP A 229 -15.12 14.02 15.82
CA ASP A 229 -15.70 15.22 15.20
C ASP A 229 -16.38 14.88 13.87
N LEU A 230 -15.96 13.80 13.22
CA LEU A 230 -16.55 13.31 11.97
C LEU A 230 -17.82 12.50 12.24
N THR A 231 -18.74 12.62 11.30
CA THR A 231 -19.88 11.72 11.13
C THR A 231 -19.49 10.45 10.38
N ASP A 232 -20.33 9.42 10.45
CA ASP A 232 -20.12 8.13 9.78
C ASP A 232 -20.04 8.29 8.25
N GLU A 233 -20.80 9.23 7.67
CA GLU A 233 -20.73 9.56 6.25
C GLU A 233 -19.38 10.21 5.87
N GLU A 234 -18.91 11.17 6.67
CA GLU A 234 -17.61 11.82 6.45
C GLU A 234 -16.44 10.84 6.63
N LYS A 235 -16.53 9.93 7.63
CA LYS A 235 -15.56 8.83 7.81
C LYS A 235 -15.54 7.90 6.60
N THR A 236 -16.72 7.51 6.10
CA THR A 236 -16.83 6.62 4.93
C THR A 236 -16.18 7.24 3.69
N ALA A 237 -16.46 8.52 3.42
CA ALA A 237 -15.83 9.24 2.31
C ALA A 237 -14.31 9.31 2.46
N ALA A 238 -13.80 9.60 3.67
CA ALA A 238 -12.38 9.68 3.95
C ALA A 238 -11.65 8.33 3.76
N LYS A 239 -12.25 7.23 4.24
CA LYS A 239 -11.69 5.88 4.05
C LYS A 239 -11.69 5.47 2.57
N ALA A 240 -12.71 5.87 1.81
CA ALA A 240 -12.76 5.63 0.38
C ALA A 240 -11.62 6.36 -0.36
N ASP A 241 -11.35 7.62 -0.01
CA ASP A 241 -10.21 8.36 -0.58
C ASP A 241 -8.87 7.72 -0.22
N ALA A 242 -8.65 7.35 1.05
CA ALA A 242 -7.45 6.63 1.48
C ALA A 242 -7.27 5.30 0.73
N LYS A 243 -8.35 4.56 0.48
CA LYS A 243 -8.31 3.32 -0.29
C LYS A 243 -7.95 3.57 -1.76
N VAL A 244 -8.47 4.62 -2.39
CA VAL A 244 -8.10 4.99 -3.77
C VAL A 244 -6.60 5.28 -3.88
N LYS A 245 -6.03 6.00 -2.91
CA LYS A 245 -4.58 6.26 -2.86
C LYS A 245 -3.76 4.98 -2.66
N ALA A 246 -4.20 4.09 -1.78
CA ALA A 246 -3.55 2.79 -1.56
C ALA A 246 -3.58 1.90 -2.82
N ASP A 247 -4.73 1.83 -3.51
CA ASP A 247 -4.86 1.06 -4.74
C ASP A 247 -3.98 1.62 -5.87
N ALA A 248 -3.87 2.95 -5.96
CA ALA A 248 -2.96 3.61 -6.91
C ALA A 248 -1.49 3.29 -6.61
N ALA A 249 -1.09 3.30 -5.34
CA ALA A 249 0.26 2.91 -4.92
C ALA A 249 0.60 1.46 -5.26
N LYS A 250 -0.34 0.52 -5.03
CA LYS A 250 -0.13 -0.90 -5.38
C LYS A 250 0.06 -1.09 -6.89
N LYS A 251 -0.69 -0.35 -7.72
CA LYS A 251 -0.48 -0.35 -9.18
C LYS A 251 0.89 0.21 -9.58
N ALA A 252 1.37 1.25 -8.90
CA ALA A 252 2.71 1.78 -9.14
C ALA A 252 3.80 0.75 -8.78
N ILE A 253 3.63 0.01 -7.67
CA ILE A 253 4.50 -1.10 -7.27
C ILE A 253 4.48 -2.24 -8.31
N ASP A 254 3.30 -2.58 -8.84
CA ASP A 254 3.19 -3.59 -9.90
C ASP A 254 3.96 -3.21 -11.16
N ASN A 255 3.90 -1.93 -11.54
CA ASN A 255 4.55 -1.40 -12.73
C ASN A 255 6.06 -1.17 -12.57
N ALA A 256 6.57 -1.09 -11.33
CA ALA A 256 7.99 -0.92 -11.09
C ALA A 256 8.78 -2.19 -11.49
N THR A 257 9.88 -2.01 -12.22
CA THR A 257 10.73 -3.13 -12.65
C THR A 257 11.94 -3.35 -11.75
N THR A 258 12.41 -2.32 -11.04
CA THR A 258 13.60 -2.40 -10.18
C THR A 258 13.24 -2.31 -8.70
N ASN A 259 14.11 -2.83 -7.83
CA ASN A 259 13.97 -2.66 -6.38
C ASN A 259 13.83 -1.18 -5.97
N ALA A 260 14.65 -0.30 -6.55
CA ALA A 260 14.58 1.13 -6.27
C ALA A 260 13.24 1.75 -6.70
N GLY A 261 12.68 1.33 -7.84
CA GLY A 261 11.36 1.77 -8.28
C GLY A 261 10.24 1.29 -7.35
N VAL A 262 10.34 0.05 -6.85
CA VAL A 262 9.40 -0.51 -5.86
C VAL A 262 9.48 0.28 -4.55
N ASP A 263 10.68 0.57 -4.07
CA ASP A 263 10.88 1.35 -2.83
C ASP A 263 10.37 2.78 -2.95
N GLN A 264 10.56 3.43 -4.10
CA GLN A 264 10.02 4.76 -4.37
C GLN A 264 8.48 4.74 -4.40
N ALA A 265 7.88 3.80 -5.14
CA ALA A 265 6.43 3.66 -5.22
C ALA A 265 5.79 3.35 -3.85
N LYS A 266 6.47 2.55 -3.03
CA LYS A 266 6.11 2.32 -1.63
C LYS A 266 6.14 3.61 -0.83
N ALA A 267 7.25 4.35 -0.86
CA ALA A 267 7.41 5.59 -0.09
C ALA A 267 6.32 6.60 -0.46
N ASP A 268 6.18 6.92 -1.75
CA ASP A 268 5.17 7.86 -2.26
C ASP A 268 3.75 7.39 -1.89
N GLY A 269 3.46 6.11 -2.06
CA GLY A 269 2.18 5.51 -1.72
C GLY A 269 1.83 5.63 -0.24
N THR A 270 2.78 5.32 0.66
CA THR A 270 2.55 5.46 2.11
C THR A 270 2.33 6.92 2.51
N THR A 271 3.04 7.86 1.89
CA THR A 271 2.85 9.30 2.11
C THR A 271 1.47 9.76 1.66
N GLU A 272 1.05 9.40 0.44
CA GLU A 272 -0.26 9.77 -0.10
C GLU A 272 -1.42 9.24 0.74
N VAL A 273 -1.34 7.99 1.21
CA VAL A 273 -2.35 7.40 2.12
C VAL A 273 -2.35 8.14 3.46
N THR A 274 -1.17 8.41 4.03
CA THR A 274 -1.05 9.09 5.33
C THR A 274 -1.59 10.52 5.28
N ASN A 275 -1.45 11.20 4.15
CA ASN A 275 -1.86 12.59 3.94
C ASN A 275 -3.37 12.80 3.77
N VAL A 276 -4.19 11.75 3.73
CA VAL A 276 -5.66 11.91 3.65
C VAL A 276 -6.21 12.59 4.91
N THR A 277 -6.56 13.85 4.86
CA THR A 277 -7.05 14.60 6.04
C THR A 277 -8.52 14.97 5.89
N PRO A 278 -9.45 14.19 6.49
CA PRO A 278 -10.86 14.58 6.49
C PRO A 278 -11.08 15.83 7.35
N THR A 279 -11.98 16.70 6.88
CA THR A 279 -12.39 17.91 7.60
C THR A 279 -13.83 17.74 8.08
N PRO A 280 -14.11 17.83 9.39
CA PRO A 280 -15.46 17.80 9.91
C PRO A 280 -16.27 19.01 9.45
N VAL A 281 -17.49 18.79 8.96
CA VAL A 281 -18.39 19.86 8.47
C VAL A 281 -19.70 19.89 9.25
N ALA A 282 -20.33 18.73 9.45
CA ALA A 282 -21.69 18.67 10.02
C ALA A 282 -21.78 19.17 11.46
N LYS A 283 -20.96 18.62 12.37
CA LYS A 283 -20.99 19.01 13.80
C LYS A 283 -20.59 20.48 14.04
N PRO A 284 -19.51 21.02 13.44
CA PRO A 284 -19.16 22.44 13.61
C PRO A 284 -20.27 23.39 13.13
N ALA A 285 -20.87 23.11 11.98
CA ALA A 285 -21.97 23.93 11.46
C ALA A 285 -23.20 23.91 12.38
N ALA A 286 -23.57 22.73 12.90
CA ALA A 286 -24.67 22.58 13.85
C ALA A 286 -24.42 23.33 15.17
N LYS A 287 -23.20 23.24 15.74
CA LYS A 287 -22.84 23.98 16.96
C LYS A 287 -22.92 25.49 16.76
N LYS A 288 -22.49 25.99 15.60
CA LYS A 288 -22.62 27.41 15.26
C LYS A 288 -24.08 27.85 15.22
N ALA A 289 -24.98 27.04 14.65
CA ALA A 289 -26.41 27.35 14.63
C ALA A 289 -27.02 27.42 16.05
N ILE A 290 -26.55 26.57 16.97
CA ILE A 290 -26.95 26.63 18.38
C ILE A 290 -26.46 27.93 19.05
N ASP A 291 -25.23 28.35 18.76
CA ASP A 291 -24.70 29.62 19.28
C ASP A 291 -25.48 30.84 18.76
N ASP A 292 -25.82 30.83 17.46
CA ASP A 292 -26.64 31.88 16.84
C ASP A 292 -28.05 31.92 17.48
N ALA A 293 -28.66 30.76 17.73
CA ALA A 293 -29.97 30.65 18.39
C ALA A 293 -29.94 31.14 19.85
N LEU A 294 -28.90 30.78 20.62
CA LEU A 294 -28.71 31.26 21.99
C LEU A 294 -28.55 32.78 22.02
N LYS A 295 -27.74 33.33 21.11
CA LYS A 295 -27.54 34.78 21.01
C LYS A 295 -28.87 35.48 20.74
N ALA A 296 -29.63 35.04 19.75
CA ALA A 296 -30.93 35.63 19.43
C ALA A 296 -31.90 35.57 20.62
N LYS A 297 -31.86 34.48 21.40
CA LYS A 297 -32.72 34.33 22.58
C LYS A 297 -32.32 35.27 23.71
N ASN A 298 -31.02 35.44 23.96
CA ASN A 298 -30.51 36.38 24.95
C ASN A 298 -30.86 37.83 24.58
N ASP A 299 -30.74 38.20 23.30
CA ASP A 299 -31.12 39.52 22.80
C ASP A 299 -32.61 39.79 23.04
N ALA A 300 -33.49 38.79 22.82
CA ALA A 300 -34.92 38.91 23.10
C ALA A 300 -35.24 39.04 24.61
N ILE A 301 -34.51 38.32 25.47
CA ILE A 301 -34.64 38.44 26.95
C ILE A 301 -34.19 39.84 27.41
N ASP A 302 -33.10 40.36 26.85
CA ASP A 302 -32.60 41.70 27.17
C ASP A 302 -33.56 42.80 26.78
N ALA A 303 -34.22 42.66 25.63
CA ALA A 303 -35.21 43.62 25.15
C ALA A 303 -36.51 43.66 25.97
N ASN A 304 -36.78 42.65 26.82
CA ASN A 304 -37.98 42.61 27.64
C ASN A 304 -37.84 43.53 28.87
N ASN A 305 -38.52 44.68 28.85
CA ASN A 305 -38.46 45.69 29.91
C ASN A 305 -39.34 45.38 31.13
N ASP A 306 -40.23 44.40 31.04
CA ASP A 306 -41.05 43.98 32.19
C ASP A 306 -40.24 43.16 33.19
N LEU A 307 -39.17 42.51 32.73
CA LEU A 307 -38.26 41.72 33.56
C LEU A 307 -37.25 42.61 34.31
N THR A 308 -36.93 42.22 35.53
CA THR A 308 -35.78 42.74 36.27
C THR A 308 -34.47 42.08 35.83
N ALA A 309 -33.33 42.65 36.22
CA ALA A 309 -32.01 42.11 35.92
C ALA A 309 -31.84 40.67 36.46
N GLU A 310 -32.39 40.36 37.64
CA GLU A 310 -32.35 39.04 38.25
C GLU A 310 -33.18 38.02 37.46
N GLU A 311 -34.39 38.41 37.01
CA GLU A 311 -35.25 37.56 36.18
C GLU A 311 -34.63 37.30 34.80
N LYS A 312 -34.00 38.32 34.18
CA LYS A 312 -33.25 38.18 32.93
C LYS A 312 -32.08 37.22 33.08
N THR A 313 -31.31 37.36 34.16
CA THR A 313 -30.14 36.49 34.44
C THR A 313 -30.56 35.03 34.51
N LYS A 314 -31.60 34.73 35.30
CA LYS A 314 -32.14 33.36 35.41
C LYS A 314 -32.63 32.80 34.07
N ALA A 315 -33.26 33.63 33.25
CA ALA A 315 -33.73 33.23 31.92
C ALA A 315 -32.57 32.91 30.96
N LYS A 316 -31.51 33.73 30.97
CA LYS A 316 -30.31 33.49 30.16
C LYS A 316 -29.55 32.25 30.60
N GLU A 317 -29.48 31.98 31.91
CA GLU A 317 -28.91 30.75 32.44
C GLU A 317 -29.65 29.51 31.95
N ASP A 318 -30.99 29.54 31.96
CA ASP A 318 -31.81 28.44 31.43
C ASP A 318 -31.63 28.25 29.92
N ALA A 319 -31.58 29.34 29.14
CA ALA A 319 -31.30 29.29 27.71
C ALA A 319 -29.90 28.72 27.42
N LYS A 320 -28.89 29.12 28.19
CA LYS A 320 -27.53 28.60 28.07
C LYS A 320 -27.46 27.12 28.42
N ALA A 321 -28.12 26.66 29.49
CA ALA A 321 -28.14 25.24 29.86
C ALA A 321 -28.72 24.37 28.74
N LYS A 322 -29.79 24.84 28.08
CA LYS A 322 -30.38 24.17 26.91
C LYS A 322 -29.46 24.16 25.69
N ALA A 323 -28.73 25.25 25.44
CA ALA A 323 -27.73 25.30 24.38
C ALA A 323 -26.56 24.34 24.62
N ASP A 324 -26.06 24.26 25.86
CA ASP A 324 -24.98 23.35 26.23
C ASP A 324 -25.43 21.88 26.10
N ALA A 325 -26.67 21.55 26.49
CA ALA A 325 -27.26 20.23 26.28
C ALA A 325 -27.39 19.87 24.79
N ALA A 326 -27.80 20.82 23.95
CA ALA A 326 -27.86 20.63 22.51
C ALA A 326 -26.48 20.36 21.88
N LYS A 327 -25.44 21.09 22.33
CA LYS A 327 -24.07 20.86 21.86
C LYS A 327 -23.57 19.46 22.24
N GLN A 328 -23.86 19.00 23.46
CA GLN A 328 -23.54 17.62 23.87
C GLN A 328 -24.28 16.57 23.03
N ALA A 329 -25.55 16.81 22.68
CA ALA A 329 -26.28 15.92 21.78
C ALA A 329 -25.66 15.88 20.37
N ILE A 330 -25.20 17.02 19.85
CA ILE A 330 -24.45 17.10 18.58
C ILE A 330 -23.12 16.36 18.66
N ASP A 331 -22.39 16.47 19.78
CA ASP A 331 -21.13 15.73 19.99
C ASP A 331 -21.34 14.22 19.97
N ASN A 332 -22.42 13.75 20.57
CA ASN A 332 -22.75 12.32 20.65
C ASN A 332 -23.38 11.75 19.37
N ALA A 333 -23.90 12.58 18.48
CA ALA A 333 -24.47 12.14 17.22
C ALA A 333 -23.39 11.55 16.30
N THR A 334 -23.67 10.39 15.69
CA THR A 334 -22.71 9.73 14.79
C THR A 334 -23.01 9.96 13.32
N THR A 335 -24.26 10.23 12.95
CA THR A 335 -24.67 10.47 11.55
C THR A 335 -25.04 11.93 11.30
N ASN A 336 -24.97 12.34 10.03
CA ASN A 336 -25.46 13.67 9.61
C ASN A 336 -26.92 13.93 10.04
N ASP A 337 -27.79 12.95 9.88
CA ASP A 337 -29.21 13.07 10.26
C ASP A 337 -29.40 13.25 11.76
N ALA A 338 -28.62 12.54 12.58
CA ALA A 338 -28.66 12.68 14.03
C ALA A 338 -28.14 14.07 14.48
N VAL A 339 -27.09 14.58 13.82
CA VAL A 339 -26.58 15.94 14.04
C VAL A 339 -27.66 16.99 13.71
N GLU A 340 -28.34 16.83 12.57
CA GLU A 340 -29.42 17.72 12.15
C GLU A 340 -30.61 17.69 13.12
N GLN A 341 -31.00 16.51 13.61
CA GLN A 341 -32.04 16.37 14.63
C GLN A 341 -31.65 17.03 15.95
N ALA A 342 -30.42 16.81 16.43
CA ALA A 342 -29.93 17.43 17.65
C ALA A 342 -29.88 18.96 17.54
N LYS A 343 -29.43 19.49 16.39
CA LYS A 343 -29.47 20.92 16.07
C LYS A 343 -30.89 21.49 16.17
N ASN A 344 -31.84 20.86 15.48
CA ASN A 344 -33.23 21.36 15.41
C ASN A 344 -33.95 21.24 16.76
N GLY A 345 -33.76 20.13 17.48
CA GLY A 345 -34.28 19.96 18.84
C GLY A 345 -33.69 20.95 19.84
N GLY A 346 -32.38 21.22 19.74
CA GLY A 346 -31.68 22.22 20.55
C GLY A 346 -32.18 23.63 20.31
N ALA A 347 -32.27 24.05 19.05
CA ALA A 347 -32.81 25.37 18.68
C ALA A 347 -34.25 25.55 19.17
N THR A 348 -35.09 24.52 19.03
CA THR A 348 -36.46 24.52 19.56
C THR A 348 -36.47 24.69 21.08
N SER A 349 -35.64 23.95 21.80
CA SER A 349 -35.54 24.02 23.27
C SER A 349 -35.10 25.41 23.74
N ILE A 350 -34.10 26.02 23.10
CA ILE A 350 -33.66 27.39 23.40
C ILE A 350 -34.81 28.38 23.16
N SER A 351 -35.51 28.24 22.02
CA SER A 351 -36.61 29.14 21.67
C SER A 351 -37.76 29.10 22.68
N SER A 352 -37.97 27.96 23.36
CA SER A 352 -39.04 27.76 24.33
C SER A 352 -38.81 28.43 25.69
N VAL A 353 -37.65 29.07 25.93
CA VAL A 353 -37.39 29.79 27.19
C VAL A 353 -38.25 31.05 27.27
N THR A 354 -39.34 31.01 28.03
CA THR A 354 -40.25 32.15 28.17
C THR A 354 -40.27 32.63 29.62
N PRO A 355 -39.45 33.63 30.00
CA PRO A 355 -39.48 34.18 31.35
C PRO A 355 -40.78 34.95 31.60
N THR A 356 -41.37 34.72 32.78
CA THR A 356 -42.56 35.43 33.23
C THR A 356 -42.15 36.52 34.22
N PRO A 357 -42.46 37.81 33.98
CA PRO A 357 -42.22 38.87 34.95
C PRO A 357 -43.06 38.66 36.21
N THR A 358 -42.45 38.78 37.38
CA THR A 358 -43.12 38.60 38.68
C THR A 358 -42.96 39.81 39.58
N ALA A 359 -41.78 40.43 39.60
CA ALA A 359 -41.48 41.51 40.54
C ALA A 359 -42.33 42.78 40.27
N LYS A 360 -42.32 43.30 39.04
CA LYS A 360 -43.07 44.52 38.69
C LYS A 360 -44.59 44.33 38.78
N PRO A 361 -45.21 43.25 38.24
CA PRO A 361 -46.64 43.03 38.39
C PRO A 361 -47.09 42.96 39.85
N ALA A 362 -46.36 42.23 40.70
CA ALA A 362 -46.69 42.13 42.12
C ALA A 362 -46.56 43.48 42.85
N ALA A 363 -45.54 44.28 42.52
CA ALA A 363 -45.37 45.62 43.08
C ALA A 363 -46.50 46.57 42.65
N LYS A 364 -46.93 46.53 41.38
CA LYS A 364 -48.07 47.33 40.90
C LYS A 364 -49.37 46.95 41.58
N GLN A 365 -49.61 45.66 41.80
CA GLN A 365 -50.77 45.19 42.56
C GLN A 365 -50.79 45.76 43.98
N ALA A 366 -49.63 45.78 44.67
CA ALA A 366 -49.55 46.37 46.01
C ALA A 366 -49.86 47.88 46.03
N ILE A 367 -49.54 48.61 44.96
CA ILE A 367 -49.94 50.02 44.82
C ILE A 367 -51.46 50.15 44.62
N ASP A 368 -52.06 49.27 43.82
CA ASP A 368 -53.51 49.24 43.62
C ASP A 368 -54.27 48.94 44.92
N ASP A 369 -53.77 47.98 45.69
CA ASP A 369 -54.35 47.62 46.99
C ASP A 369 -54.24 48.80 47.98
N ALA A 370 -53.09 49.48 48.05
CA ALA A 370 -52.89 50.65 48.90
C ALA A 370 -53.80 51.82 48.49
N LEU A 371 -53.95 52.07 47.20
CA LEU A 371 -54.85 53.10 46.68
C LEU A 371 -56.31 52.80 47.03
N LYS A 372 -56.72 51.54 46.92
CA LYS A 372 -58.07 51.11 47.31
C LYS A 372 -58.33 51.39 48.79
N VAL A 373 -57.42 50.94 49.66
CA VAL A 373 -57.52 51.20 51.12
C VAL A 373 -57.62 52.69 51.41
N LYS A 374 -56.82 53.51 50.70
CA LYS A 374 -56.81 54.96 50.93
C LYS A 374 -58.12 55.63 50.49
N ASN A 375 -58.65 55.24 49.34
CA ASN A 375 -59.92 55.74 48.85
C ASN A 375 -61.08 55.35 49.78
N ASP A 376 -61.09 54.12 50.30
CA ASP A 376 -62.08 53.65 51.26
C ASP A 376 -62.04 54.51 52.56
N ALA A 377 -60.83 54.87 53.04
CA ALA A 377 -60.67 55.75 54.20
C ALA A 377 -61.14 57.20 53.93
N ILE A 378 -60.87 57.75 52.75
CA ILE A 378 -61.37 59.07 52.33
C ILE A 378 -62.91 59.07 52.26
N ASP A 379 -63.51 58.00 51.73
CA ASP A 379 -64.96 57.87 51.64
C ASP A 379 -65.62 57.78 53.01
N ALA A 380 -65.01 57.07 53.96
CA ALA A 380 -65.51 56.94 55.32
C ALA A 380 -65.42 58.25 56.13
N ASN A 381 -64.60 59.23 55.71
CA ASN A 381 -64.47 60.49 56.40
C ASN A 381 -65.73 61.36 56.19
N ASN A 382 -66.56 61.46 57.22
CA ASN A 382 -67.82 62.20 57.19
C ASN A 382 -67.67 63.72 57.37
N ASP A 383 -66.48 64.23 57.69
CA ASP A 383 -66.26 65.67 57.81
C ASP A 383 -65.99 66.34 56.45
N LEU A 384 -65.53 65.57 55.46
CA LEU A 384 -65.28 66.05 54.10
C LEU A 384 -66.58 66.22 53.29
N THR A 385 -66.58 67.18 52.36
CA THR A 385 -67.59 67.27 51.29
C THR A 385 -67.28 66.33 50.12
N ALA A 386 -68.20 66.23 49.15
CA ALA A 386 -67.98 65.44 47.95
C ALA A 386 -66.80 65.98 47.11
N GLU A 387 -66.67 67.31 47.02
CA GLU A 387 -65.58 67.99 46.30
C GLU A 387 -64.23 67.74 46.97
N GLU A 388 -64.16 67.84 48.31
CA GLU A 388 -62.93 67.57 49.07
C GLU A 388 -62.51 66.09 48.97
N LYS A 389 -63.48 65.15 49.01
CA LYS A 389 -63.22 63.72 48.75
C LYS A 389 -62.71 63.47 47.34
N ALA A 390 -63.32 64.10 46.32
CA ALA A 390 -62.92 63.94 44.94
C ALA A 390 -61.48 64.44 44.72
N ALA A 391 -61.13 65.62 45.26
CA ALA A 391 -59.78 66.16 45.19
C ALA A 391 -58.74 65.23 45.86
N ALA A 392 -59.06 64.71 47.06
CA ALA A 392 -58.18 63.79 47.78
C ALA A 392 -57.96 62.46 47.04
N LYS A 393 -59.03 61.89 46.47
CA LYS A 393 -58.94 60.68 45.63
C LYS A 393 -58.11 60.92 44.37
N GLN A 394 -58.25 62.09 43.75
CA GLN A 394 -57.46 62.46 42.58
C GLN A 394 -55.97 62.58 42.94
N GLU A 395 -55.63 63.18 44.08
CA GLU A 395 -54.25 63.23 44.58
C GLU A 395 -53.70 61.82 44.84
N ALA A 396 -54.45 60.97 45.53
CA ALA A 396 -54.07 59.57 45.78
C ALA A 396 -53.84 58.79 44.48
N GLN A 397 -54.73 58.96 43.50
CA GLN A 397 -54.59 58.35 42.18
C GLN A 397 -53.35 58.85 41.44
N ALA A 398 -53.03 60.14 41.51
CA ALA A 398 -51.84 60.71 40.89
C ALA A 398 -50.55 60.13 41.51
N LYS A 399 -50.50 60.01 42.84
CA LYS A 399 -49.39 59.38 43.56
C LYS A 399 -49.24 57.89 43.22
N ALA A 400 -50.36 57.16 43.10
CA ALA A 400 -50.36 55.77 42.67
C ALA A 400 -49.82 55.60 41.22
N THR A 401 -50.23 56.48 40.31
CA THR A 401 -49.72 56.49 38.92
C THR A 401 -48.22 56.77 38.87
N ALA A 402 -47.74 57.75 39.64
CA ALA A 402 -46.31 58.05 39.73
C ALA A 402 -45.51 56.87 40.31
N ALA A 403 -46.05 56.18 41.32
CA ALA A 403 -45.44 54.98 41.88
C ALA A 403 -45.34 53.84 40.86
N LYS A 404 -46.39 53.59 40.08
CA LYS A 404 -46.37 52.57 39.01
C LYS A 404 -45.32 52.89 37.94
N GLN A 405 -45.17 54.16 37.55
CA GLN A 405 -44.11 54.59 36.64
C GLN A 405 -42.70 54.38 37.23
N ALA A 406 -42.52 54.66 38.53
CA ALA A 406 -41.25 54.38 39.20
C ALA A 406 -40.93 52.87 39.21
N ILE A 407 -41.93 52.01 39.40
CA ILE A 407 -41.80 50.54 39.29
C ILE A 407 -41.44 50.12 37.85
N ASP A 408 -42.06 50.74 36.84
CA ASP A 408 -41.75 50.47 35.43
C ASP A 408 -40.30 50.80 35.08
N ASN A 409 -39.77 51.89 35.63
CA ASN A 409 -38.39 52.34 35.40
C ASN A 409 -37.36 51.57 36.24
N ALA A 410 -37.77 50.88 37.29
CA ALA A 410 -36.88 50.10 38.12
C ALA A 410 -36.32 48.90 37.33
N THR A 411 -35.00 48.69 37.43
CA THR A 411 -34.30 47.65 36.66
C THR A 411 -33.95 46.42 37.48
N THR A 412 -33.94 46.50 38.82
CA THR A 412 -33.63 45.40 39.74
C THR A 412 -34.78 45.10 40.68
N ASN A 413 -34.81 43.90 41.25
CA ASN A 413 -35.80 43.52 42.27
C ASN A 413 -35.79 44.48 43.47
N ASP A 414 -34.60 44.93 43.90
CA ASP A 414 -34.44 45.87 45.01
C ASP A 414 -35.02 47.24 44.67
N ALA A 415 -34.76 47.76 43.46
CA ALA A 415 -35.31 49.03 43.01
C ALA A 415 -36.84 48.97 42.87
N VAL A 416 -37.38 47.84 42.38
CA VAL A 416 -38.83 47.59 42.33
C VAL A 416 -39.42 47.61 43.74
N THR A 417 -38.77 46.94 44.70
CA THR A 417 -39.20 46.90 46.10
C THR A 417 -39.17 48.28 46.76
N GLN A 418 -38.11 49.07 46.49
CA GLN A 418 -38.02 50.45 46.98
C GLN A 418 -39.10 51.34 46.37
N ALA A 419 -39.32 51.28 45.06
CA ALA A 419 -40.37 52.04 44.38
C ALA A 419 -41.77 51.66 44.89
N LYS A 420 -42.02 50.36 45.11
CA LYS A 420 -43.25 49.87 45.76
C LYS A 420 -43.44 50.49 47.13
N ASN A 421 -42.45 50.36 48.02
CA ASN A 421 -42.55 50.84 49.40
C ASN A 421 -42.74 52.37 49.44
N ALA A 422 -41.96 53.12 48.67
CA ALA A 422 -42.09 54.57 48.58
C ALA A 422 -43.46 54.99 48.02
N GLY A 423 -43.95 54.27 47.01
CA GLY A 423 -45.26 54.48 46.41
C GLY A 423 -46.42 54.26 47.39
N VAL A 424 -46.40 53.15 48.13
CA VAL A 424 -47.41 52.85 49.17
C VAL A 424 -47.43 53.97 50.22
N THR A 425 -46.25 54.35 50.75
CA THR A 425 -46.13 55.45 51.72
C THR A 425 -46.65 56.78 51.15
N SER A 426 -46.35 57.07 49.88
CA SER A 426 -46.80 58.30 49.21
C SER A 426 -48.33 58.33 49.08
N VAL A 427 -48.95 57.24 48.62
CA VAL A 427 -50.42 57.12 48.54
C VAL A 427 -51.06 57.26 49.92
N ASP A 428 -50.51 56.60 50.94
CA ASP A 428 -51.03 56.65 52.31
C ASP A 428 -50.91 58.05 52.95
N SER A 429 -49.93 58.86 52.54
CA SER A 429 -49.73 60.23 53.04
C SER A 429 -50.84 61.23 52.69
N VAL A 430 -51.80 60.88 51.82
CA VAL A 430 -52.89 61.79 51.42
C VAL A 430 -53.84 62.03 52.60
N THR A 431 -53.68 63.15 53.30
CA THR A 431 -54.53 63.50 54.45
C THR A 431 -55.35 64.75 54.13
N PRO A 432 -56.59 64.60 53.62
CA PRO A 432 -57.43 65.76 53.34
C PRO A 432 -57.89 66.42 54.63
N THR A 433 -57.75 67.73 54.70
CA THR A 433 -58.25 68.54 55.82
C THR A 433 -59.65 69.05 55.46
N PRO A 434 -60.70 68.72 56.23
CA PRO A 434 -62.02 69.30 56.02
C PRO A 434 -61.97 70.81 56.24
N THR A 435 -62.45 71.58 55.28
CA THR A 435 -62.48 73.05 55.34
C THR A 435 -63.90 73.57 55.23
N ALA A 436 -64.71 73.01 54.35
CA ALA A 436 -66.06 73.52 54.09
C ALA A 436 -67.01 73.34 55.29
N LYS A 437 -67.08 72.14 55.89
CA LYS A 437 -67.96 71.91 57.06
C LYS A 437 -67.47 72.66 58.32
N PRO A 438 -66.18 72.64 58.69
CA PRO A 438 -65.69 73.43 59.82
C PRO A 438 -65.90 74.94 59.62
N ALA A 439 -65.65 75.49 58.43
CA ALA A 439 -65.90 76.89 58.15
C ALA A 439 -67.38 77.26 58.27
N ALA A 440 -68.29 76.41 57.77
CA ALA A 440 -69.73 76.64 57.94
C ALA A 440 -70.17 76.61 59.41
N LYS A 441 -69.62 75.67 60.21
CA LYS A 441 -69.84 75.63 61.66
C LYS A 441 -69.30 76.89 62.34
N GLN A 442 -68.09 77.33 62.00
CA GLN A 442 -67.50 78.55 62.55
C GLN A 442 -68.35 79.79 62.24
N VAL A 443 -68.90 79.93 61.03
CA VAL A 443 -69.79 81.05 60.69
C VAL A 443 -71.07 81.05 61.54
N ILE A 444 -71.61 79.86 61.85
CA ILE A 444 -72.75 79.71 62.75
C ILE A 444 -72.35 80.08 64.19
N ASP A 445 -71.20 79.58 64.67
CA ASP A 445 -70.68 79.88 66.01
C ASP A 445 -70.38 81.39 66.17
N ASP A 446 -69.80 82.03 65.16
CA ASP A 446 -69.56 83.47 65.12
C ASP A 446 -70.88 84.26 65.11
N SER A 447 -71.88 83.81 64.35
CA SER A 447 -73.22 84.41 64.34
C SER A 447 -73.94 84.26 65.68
N LEU A 448 -73.82 83.09 66.32
CA LEU A 448 -74.34 82.83 67.66
C LEU A 448 -73.66 83.74 68.69
N LYS A 449 -72.32 83.83 68.64
CA LYS A 449 -71.55 84.70 69.52
C LYS A 449 -71.96 86.17 69.35
N ALA A 450 -72.04 86.66 68.11
CA ALA A 450 -72.49 88.03 67.83
C ALA A 450 -73.91 88.28 68.34
N LYS A 451 -74.80 87.28 68.26
CA LYS A 451 -76.16 87.39 68.78
C LYS A 451 -76.21 87.41 70.31
N ASN A 452 -75.40 86.57 70.97
CA ASN A 452 -75.26 86.57 72.43
C ASN A 452 -74.67 87.91 72.92
N ASP A 453 -73.61 88.40 72.30
CA ASP A 453 -73.01 89.71 72.63
C ASP A 453 -74.05 90.85 72.52
N ALA A 454 -74.96 90.79 71.53
CA ALA A 454 -76.03 91.76 71.35
C ALA A 454 -77.18 91.62 72.37
N ILE A 455 -77.44 90.40 72.85
CA ILE A 455 -78.40 90.12 73.93
C ILE A 455 -77.86 90.65 75.26
N ASP A 456 -76.60 90.37 75.57
CA ASP A 456 -75.94 90.82 76.80
C ASP A 456 -75.84 92.36 76.89
N ALA A 457 -75.76 93.04 75.74
CA ALA A 457 -75.77 94.50 75.66
C ALA A 457 -77.17 95.13 75.77
N ASN A 458 -78.25 94.34 75.79
CA ASN A 458 -79.62 94.84 75.84
C ASN A 458 -80.12 94.97 77.30
N ASN A 459 -80.04 96.20 77.84
CA ASN A 459 -80.37 96.52 79.23
C ASN A 459 -81.85 96.33 79.63
N ASP A 460 -82.75 96.04 78.69
CA ASP A 460 -84.17 95.76 78.97
C ASP A 460 -84.42 94.27 79.32
N LEU A 461 -83.40 93.41 79.23
CA LEU A 461 -83.47 92.00 79.59
C LEU A 461 -82.88 91.75 80.98
N THR A 462 -83.54 90.93 81.80
CA THR A 462 -83.06 90.53 83.14
C THR A 462 -82.48 89.12 83.11
N ALA A 463 -81.30 88.92 83.72
CA ALA A 463 -80.71 87.59 83.91
C ALA A 463 -81.51 86.80 84.97
N GLU A 464 -81.80 85.54 84.67
CA GLU A 464 -82.48 84.60 85.57
C GLU A 464 -81.48 83.63 86.21
#